data_AF-A0AAU2MIN5-F1
#
_entry.id   AF-A0AAU2MIN5-F1
#
_cell.length_a   1.000
_cell.length_b   1.000
_cell.length_c   1.000
_cell.angle_alpha   90.00
_cell.angle_beta   90.00
_cell.angle_gamma   90.00
#
_symmetry.space_group_name_H-M   'P 1'
#
loop_
_entity.id
_entity.type
_entity.pdbx_description
1 polymer ?
#
loop_
_entity_poly.entity_id
_entity_poly.type
_entity_poly.pdbx_seq_one_letter_code
_entity_poly.pdbx_strand_id
1 'polypeptide(L)'
;MEAEFEGEFETHLTVRLDPRADGGTGGAREADRLGRWAERNGLKLTRILLDHGATPDQPMLTERGRGSLSTQRAAAGLRSAELHAAGFPVIRVKIEAAPWNEDIPRTADEAAALAPDCHFEHHVKLLLTGEPQVAVARAVAERHRARLSRNARRTTGPGRHERFVTQRCHGVGRPEARAELDALLGGLAAAGLEVLEVEEEFVVHDDRPAVDAGWLDERAGASL
;
A
#
# COMPACT_ATOMS: atom_id res chain seq x y z
N MET A 1 23.68 -4.91 -10.81
CA MET A 1 22.42 -5.35 -11.45
C MET A 1 21.35 -5.25 -10.39
N GLU A 2 20.21 -4.67 -10.69
CA GLU A 2 19.06 -4.77 -9.78
C GLU A 2 18.66 -6.24 -9.66
N ALA A 3 18.16 -6.65 -8.50
CA ALA A 3 17.69 -8.01 -8.28
C ALA A 3 16.49 -8.30 -9.20
N GLU A 4 16.50 -9.47 -9.82
CA GLU A 4 15.34 -9.97 -10.56
C GLU A 4 14.51 -10.83 -9.59
N PHE A 5 13.19 -10.75 -9.72
CA PHE A 5 12.24 -11.59 -8.99
C PHE A 5 11.34 -12.27 -10.00
N GLU A 6 11.00 -13.53 -9.75
CA GLU A 6 10.06 -14.30 -10.56
C GLU A 6 8.83 -14.72 -9.75
N GLY A 7 7.66 -14.70 -10.39
CA GLY A 7 6.42 -15.21 -9.80
C GLY A 7 5.26 -14.27 -9.96
N GLU A 8 4.48 -14.09 -8.90
CA GLU A 8 3.26 -13.27 -8.89
C GLU A 8 3.54 -11.87 -8.37
N PHE A 9 2.89 -10.87 -8.97
CA PHE A 9 3.04 -9.46 -8.61
C PHE A 9 1.70 -8.73 -8.58
N GLU A 10 1.60 -7.74 -7.70
CA GLU A 10 0.66 -6.63 -7.82
C GLU A 10 1.42 -5.35 -8.21
N THR A 11 0.89 -4.59 -9.17
CA THR A 11 1.42 -3.30 -9.58
C THR A 11 0.40 -2.22 -9.27
N HIS A 12 0.85 -1.20 -8.57
CA HIS A 12 0.05 -0.07 -8.13
C HIS A 12 0.50 1.21 -8.83
N LEU A 13 -0.41 1.81 -9.59
CA LEU A 13 -0.22 3.11 -10.24
C LEU A 13 -1.04 4.15 -9.50
N THR A 14 -0.38 5.01 -8.74
CA THR A 14 -1.03 6.15 -8.08
C THR A 14 -1.13 7.30 -9.05
N VAL A 15 -2.32 7.86 -9.25
CA VAL A 15 -2.55 8.97 -10.17
C VAL A 15 -2.86 10.27 -9.44
N ARG A 16 -2.51 11.40 -10.06
CA ARG A 16 -2.95 12.71 -9.60
C ARG A 16 -4.29 13.06 -10.25
N LEU A 17 -5.29 13.35 -9.43
CA LEU A 17 -6.51 14.04 -9.89
C LEU A 17 -6.29 15.55 -9.79
N ASP A 18 -6.73 16.31 -10.78
CA ASP A 18 -6.69 17.77 -10.77
C ASP A 18 -8.05 18.32 -10.32
N PRO A 19 -8.18 18.80 -9.08
CA PRO A 19 -9.43 19.35 -8.58
C PRO A 19 -9.85 20.65 -9.28
N ARG A 20 -8.95 21.30 -10.04
CA ARG A 20 -9.18 22.62 -10.66
C ARG A 20 -9.62 22.56 -12.13
N ALA A 21 -9.67 21.40 -12.75
CA ALA A 21 -10.02 21.30 -14.17
C ALA A 21 -11.39 21.92 -14.50
N ASP A 22 -12.39 21.85 -13.58
CA ASP A 22 -13.78 22.21 -13.91
C ASP A 22 -14.54 23.00 -12.79
N GLY A 23 -13.95 24.06 -12.22
CA GLY A 23 -14.74 25.11 -11.52
C GLY A 23 -15.57 24.68 -10.29
N GLY A 24 -15.12 23.70 -9.51
CA GLY A 24 -15.71 23.35 -8.20
C GLY A 24 -16.55 22.06 -8.15
N THR A 25 -16.86 21.46 -9.31
CA THR A 25 -17.49 20.11 -9.41
C THR A 25 -16.58 19.06 -10.07
N GLY A 26 -15.39 19.47 -10.51
CA GLY A 26 -14.47 18.65 -11.32
C GLY A 26 -13.91 17.41 -10.62
N GLY A 27 -13.63 17.47 -9.31
CA GLY A 27 -12.99 16.35 -8.61
C GLY A 27 -13.83 15.06 -8.59
N ALA A 28 -15.16 15.16 -8.46
CA ALA A 28 -16.05 14.00 -8.53
C ALA A 28 -16.14 13.43 -9.96
N ARG A 29 -16.22 14.30 -10.96
CA ARG A 29 -16.27 13.90 -12.38
C ARG A 29 -14.99 13.24 -12.84
N GLU A 30 -13.83 13.73 -12.38
CA GLU A 30 -12.53 13.11 -12.66
C GLU A 30 -12.40 11.74 -12.00
N ALA A 31 -12.82 11.60 -10.74
CA ALA A 31 -12.84 10.31 -10.06
C ALA A 31 -13.74 9.29 -10.79
N ASP A 32 -14.93 9.72 -11.25
CA ASP A 32 -15.81 8.88 -12.06
C ASP A 32 -15.20 8.53 -13.43
N ARG A 33 -14.49 9.48 -14.06
CA ARG A 33 -13.77 9.26 -15.32
C ARG A 33 -12.68 8.20 -15.15
N LEU A 34 -11.92 8.29 -14.06
CA LEU A 34 -10.89 7.31 -13.69
C LEU A 34 -11.52 5.95 -13.39
N GLY A 35 -12.61 5.91 -12.63
CA GLY A 35 -13.33 4.67 -12.31
C GLY A 35 -13.80 3.93 -13.57
N ARG A 36 -14.44 4.64 -14.51
CA ARG A 36 -14.82 4.06 -15.80
C ARG A 36 -13.63 3.64 -16.64
N TRP A 37 -12.51 4.36 -16.56
CA TRP A 37 -11.28 4.00 -17.26
C TRP A 37 -10.69 2.71 -16.68
N ALA A 38 -10.64 2.59 -15.35
CA ALA A 38 -10.17 1.40 -14.64
C ALA A 38 -10.98 0.17 -15.02
N GLU A 39 -12.32 0.27 -14.97
CA GLU A 39 -13.23 -0.83 -15.30
C GLU A 39 -13.04 -1.32 -16.73
N ARG A 40 -12.95 -0.41 -17.72
CA ARG A 40 -12.73 -0.78 -19.13
C ARG A 40 -11.40 -1.49 -19.36
N ASN A 41 -10.40 -1.24 -18.51
CA ASN A 41 -9.08 -1.84 -18.61
C ASN A 41 -8.89 -3.01 -17.61
N GLY A 42 -9.94 -3.42 -16.89
CA GLY A 42 -9.88 -4.53 -15.94
C GLY A 42 -9.04 -4.26 -14.69
N LEU A 43 -8.85 -2.98 -14.32
CA LEU A 43 -8.03 -2.58 -13.17
C LEU A 43 -8.89 -2.30 -11.93
N LYS A 44 -8.40 -2.73 -10.77
CA LYS A 44 -9.02 -2.41 -9.47
C LYS A 44 -8.64 -0.99 -9.09
N LEU A 45 -9.64 -0.12 -8.88
CA LEU A 45 -9.42 1.22 -8.33
C LEU A 45 -9.63 1.21 -6.81
N THR A 46 -8.61 1.58 -6.05
CA THR A 46 -8.69 1.88 -4.61
C THR A 46 -8.36 3.35 -4.39
N ARG A 47 -9.00 4.00 -3.42
CA ARG A 47 -8.68 5.39 -3.06
C ARG A 47 -8.30 5.44 -1.58
N ILE A 48 -7.07 5.83 -1.32
CA ILE A 48 -6.55 6.05 0.04
C ILE A 48 -6.55 7.56 0.27
N LEU A 49 -7.00 8.01 1.46
CA LEU A 49 -6.73 9.38 1.88
C LEU A 49 -5.95 9.41 3.19
N LEU A 50 -4.95 10.29 3.25
CA LEU A 50 -4.02 10.44 4.37
C LEU A 50 -4.45 11.57 5.33
N ASP A 51 -3.94 11.53 6.56
CA ASP A 51 -4.15 12.58 7.58
C ASP A 51 -3.47 13.91 7.23
N HIS A 52 -2.29 13.79 6.63
CA HIS A 52 -1.34 14.85 6.33
C HIS A 52 -0.40 14.34 5.23
N GLY A 53 0.47 15.21 4.72
CA GLY A 53 1.39 14.90 3.63
C GLY A 53 1.07 15.67 2.36
N ALA A 54 2.02 15.69 1.43
CA ALA A 54 1.91 16.47 0.20
C ALA A 54 0.88 15.91 -0.80
N THR A 55 0.55 14.62 -0.68
CA THR A 55 -0.40 13.91 -1.56
C THR A 55 -1.43 13.17 -0.71
N PRO A 56 -2.39 13.90 -0.10
CA PRO A 56 -3.35 13.30 0.83
C PRO A 56 -4.46 12.50 0.14
N ASP A 57 -4.67 12.66 -1.17
CA ASP A 57 -5.61 11.87 -1.96
C ASP A 57 -4.83 11.01 -2.95
N GLN A 58 -4.91 9.69 -2.78
CA GLN A 58 -4.14 8.70 -3.52
C GLN A 58 -5.08 7.69 -4.19
N PRO A 59 -5.67 8.03 -5.33
CA PRO A 59 -6.33 7.06 -6.19
C PRO A 59 -5.27 6.18 -6.85
N MET A 60 -5.43 4.87 -6.64
CA MET A 60 -4.46 3.84 -6.99
C MET A 60 -5.15 2.76 -7.83
N LEU A 61 -4.60 2.54 -9.02
CA LEU A 61 -5.01 1.46 -9.90
C LEU A 61 -4.11 0.26 -9.66
N THR A 62 -4.71 -0.91 -9.42
CA THR A 62 -4.00 -2.16 -9.20
C THR A 62 -4.18 -3.09 -10.39
N GLU A 63 -3.07 -3.62 -10.89
CA GLU A 63 -2.99 -4.69 -11.88
C GLU A 63 -2.26 -5.88 -11.28
N ARG A 64 -2.70 -7.11 -11.61
CA ARG A 64 -2.01 -8.34 -11.22
C ARG A 64 -1.24 -8.90 -12.40
N GLY A 65 -0.03 -9.38 -12.15
CA GLY A 65 0.84 -9.93 -13.17
C GLY A 65 1.58 -11.17 -12.69
N ARG A 66 2.14 -11.92 -13.65
CA ARG A 66 3.04 -13.04 -13.40
C ARG A 66 4.22 -12.98 -14.38
N GLY A 67 5.38 -13.47 -13.96
CA GLY A 67 6.61 -13.50 -14.76
C GLY A 67 7.74 -12.83 -14.01
N SER A 68 8.56 -12.07 -14.72
CA SER A 68 9.76 -11.42 -14.18
C SER A 68 9.48 -9.98 -13.72
N LEU A 69 10.25 -9.47 -12.74
CA LEU A 69 10.18 -8.05 -12.33
C LEU A 69 10.43 -7.11 -13.50
N SER A 70 11.39 -7.42 -14.37
CA SER A 70 11.66 -6.63 -15.58
C SER A 70 10.43 -6.55 -16.51
N THR A 71 9.69 -7.65 -16.65
CA THR A 71 8.42 -7.67 -17.41
C THR A 71 7.36 -6.80 -16.74
N GLN A 72 7.22 -6.87 -15.41
CA GLN A 72 6.27 -6.04 -14.67
C GLN A 72 6.60 -4.54 -14.79
N ARG A 73 7.87 -4.17 -14.70
CA ARG A 73 8.33 -2.79 -14.90
C ARG A 73 8.02 -2.28 -16.31
N ALA A 74 8.25 -3.11 -17.34
CA ALA A 74 7.91 -2.75 -18.71
C ALA A 74 6.39 -2.56 -18.88
N ALA A 75 5.57 -3.47 -18.32
CA ALA A 75 4.12 -3.36 -18.34
C ALA A 75 3.63 -2.09 -17.60
N ALA A 76 4.19 -1.79 -16.43
CA ALA A 76 3.88 -0.59 -15.66
C ALA A 76 4.22 0.70 -16.44
N GLY A 77 5.32 0.70 -17.19
CA GLY A 77 5.70 1.80 -18.08
C GLY A 77 4.69 2.03 -19.21
N LEU A 78 4.25 0.96 -19.88
CA LEU A 78 3.21 1.04 -20.91
C LEU A 78 1.88 1.55 -20.32
N ARG A 79 1.47 0.99 -19.17
CA ARG A 79 0.25 1.39 -18.47
C ARG A 79 0.29 2.86 -18.03
N SER A 80 1.45 3.33 -17.57
CA SER A 80 1.65 4.74 -17.20
C SER A 80 1.49 5.66 -18.41
N ALA A 81 1.98 5.27 -19.58
CA ALA A 81 1.82 6.03 -20.82
C ALA A 81 0.34 6.10 -21.27
N GLU A 82 -0.39 5.00 -21.16
CA GLU A 82 -1.83 4.95 -21.46
C GLU A 82 -2.66 5.84 -20.52
N LEU A 83 -2.36 5.80 -19.22
CA LEU A 83 -2.98 6.68 -18.22
C LEU A 83 -2.69 8.14 -18.51
N HIS A 84 -1.44 8.47 -18.83
CA HIS A 84 -1.04 9.82 -19.20
C HIS A 84 -1.80 10.31 -20.44
N ALA A 85 -1.88 9.49 -21.49
CA ALA A 85 -2.65 9.80 -22.70
C ALA A 85 -4.15 9.98 -22.43
N ALA A 86 -4.69 9.31 -21.42
CA ALA A 86 -6.06 9.47 -20.94
C ALA A 86 -6.26 10.67 -19.99
N GLY A 87 -5.22 11.47 -19.75
CA GLY A 87 -5.27 12.66 -18.89
C GLY A 87 -5.14 12.34 -17.39
N PHE A 88 -4.55 11.21 -17.01
CA PHE A 88 -4.30 10.82 -15.63
C PHE A 88 -2.80 10.66 -15.38
N PRO A 89 -2.10 11.73 -14.93
CA PRO A 89 -0.67 11.63 -14.63
C PRO A 89 -0.41 10.63 -13.51
N VAL A 90 0.40 9.60 -13.77
CA VAL A 90 0.94 8.69 -12.74
C VAL A 90 2.02 9.42 -11.95
N ILE A 91 1.93 9.34 -10.62
CA ILE A 91 2.84 10.02 -9.69
C ILE A 91 3.67 9.06 -8.83
N ARG A 92 3.30 7.77 -8.83
CA ARG A 92 4.03 6.67 -8.22
C ARG A 92 3.68 5.36 -8.90
N VAL A 93 4.69 4.54 -9.13
CA VAL A 93 4.59 3.12 -9.46
C VAL A 93 5.21 2.35 -8.30
N LYS A 94 4.39 1.49 -7.67
CA LYS A 94 4.85 0.50 -6.69
C LYS A 94 4.59 -0.89 -7.25
N ILE A 95 5.59 -1.78 -7.20
CA ILE A 95 5.47 -3.18 -7.61
C ILE A 95 5.78 -4.04 -6.40
N GLU A 96 4.85 -4.93 -6.09
CA GLU A 96 4.87 -5.84 -4.96
C GLU A 96 4.89 -7.27 -5.47
N ALA A 97 5.88 -8.03 -5.02
CA ALA A 97 5.96 -9.46 -5.25
C ALA A 97 5.16 -10.18 -4.16
N ALA A 98 4.48 -11.26 -4.55
CA ALA A 98 3.85 -12.14 -3.57
C ALA A 98 4.91 -12.73 -2.63
N PRO A 99 4.65 -12.84 -1.32
CA PRO A 99 5.64 -13.25 -0.33
C PRO A 99 6.04 -14.72 -0.48
N TRP A 100 5.30 -15.50 -1.27
CA TRP A 100 5.60 -16.89 -1.62
C TRP A 100 6.39 -17.07 -2.91
N ASN A 101 6.78 -15.99 -3.59
CA ASN A 101 7.75 -16.07 -4.69
C ASN A 101 9.08 -16.65 -4.17
N GLU A 102 9.81 -17.36 -5.03
CA GLU A 102 11.00 -18.12 -4.62
C GLU A 102 12.14 -17.19 -4.17
N ASP A 103 12.28 -16.05 -4.84
CA ASP A 103 13.37 -15.08 -4.68
C ASP A 103 13.16 -14.09 -3.51
N ILE A 104 12.10 -14.28 -2.71
CA ILE A 104 11.83 -13.44 -1.54
C ILE A 104 12.86 -13.73 -0.44
N PRO A 105 13.51 -12.70 0.14
CA PRO A 105 14.57 -12.90 1.12
C PRO A 105 14.05 -13.64 2.35
N ARG A 106 14.76 -14.68 2.76
CA ARG A 106 14.49 -15.51 3.93
C ARG A 106 15.33 -15.09 5.14
N THR A 107 16.41 -14.35 4.91
CA THR A 107 17.32 -13.88 5.96
C THR A 107 17.57 -12.37 5.86
N ALA A 108 18.05 -11.77 6.94
CA ALA A 108 18.46 -10.37 6.96
C ALA A 108 19.65 -10.10 6.01
N ASP A 109 20.58 -11.05 5.86
CA ASP A 109 21.72 -10.92 4.95
C ASP A 109 21.26 -10.90 3.47
N GLU A 110 20.29 -11.75 3.11
CA GLU A 110 19.68 -11.71 1.78
C GLU A 110 18.93 -10.40 1.54
N ALA A 111 18.17 -9.92 2.53
CA ALA A 111 17.48 -8.63 2.44
C ALA A 111 18.46 -7.45 2.31
N ALA A 112 19.59 -7.49 3.02
CA ALA A 112 20.63 -6.46 2.97
C ALA A 112 21.38 -6.40 1.63
N ALA A 113 21.35 -7.48 0.85
CA ALA A 113 21.92 -7.52 -0.50
C ALA A 113 21.00 -6.89 -1.57
N LEU A 114 19.74 -6.61 -1.24
CA LEU A 114 18.76 -5.98 -2.13
C LEU A 114 18.86 -4.45 -2.09
N ALA A 115 18.07 -3.79 -2.95
CA ALA A 115 17.94 -2.34 -2.91
C ALA A 115 17.32 -1.88 -1.57
N PRO A 116 17.74 -0.76 -0.98
CA PRO A 116 17.29 -0.34 0.36
C PRO A 116 15.78 -0.06 0.49
N ASP A 117 15.11 0.18 -0.64
CA ASP A 117 13.67 0.37 -0.75
C ASP A 117 12.88 -0.94 -0.72
N CYS A 118 13.53 -2.10 -0.85
CA CYS A 118 12.88 -3.39 -0.75
C CYS A 118 12.50 -3.70 0.72
N HIS A 119 11.24 -4.09 0.95
CA HIS A 119 10.75 -4.38 2.29
C HIS A 119 9.48 -5.24 2.26
N PHE A 120 9.21 -5.92 3.37
CA PHE A 120 7.90 -6.53 3.56
C PHE A 120 6.87 -5.48 3.96
N GLU A 121 5.70 -5.53 3.36
CA GLU A 121 4.54 -4.70 3.71
C GLU A 121 3.38 -5.64 4.08
N HIS A 122 2.72 -5.35 5.20
CA HIS A 122 1.52 -6.06 5.64
C HIS A 122 0.35 -5.10 5.72
N HIS A 123 -0.81 -5.52 5.21
CA HIS A 123 -2.07 -4.80 5.32
C HIS A 123 -3.09 -5.61 6.11
N VAL A 124 -3.45 -5.11 7.29
CA VAL A 124 -4.48 -5.71 8.15
C VAL A 124 -5.75 -4.89 8.09
N LYS A 125 -6.82 -5.46 7.55
CA LYS A 125 -8.14 -4.82 7.48
C LYS A 125 -8.90 -5.06 8.78
N LEU A 126 -9.29 -3.98 9.45
CA LEU A 126 -10.08 -3.98 10.68
C LEU A 126 -11.51 -3.54 10.41
N LEU A 127 -12.46 -4.13 11.13
CA LEU A 127 -13.80 -3.58 11.32
C LEU A 127 -13.84 -2.81 12.65
N LEU A 128 -14.13 -1.51 12.60
CA LEU A 128 -14.15 -0.64 13.76
C LEU A 128 -15.52 0.00 13.97
N THR A 129 -15.86 0.23 15.25
CA THR A 129 -17.06 0.91 15.72
C THR A 129 -16.70 2.18 16.50
N GLY A 130 -16.90 3.32 15.84
CA GLY A 130 -16.67 4.65 16.43
C GLY A 130 -15.21 4.97 16.83
N GLU A 131 -15.03 6.16 17.40
CA GLU A 131 -13.72 6.70 17.77
C GLU A 131 -12.97 5.93 18.89
N PRO A 132 -13.62 5.34 19.91
CA PRO A 132 -12.91 4.58 20.94
C PRO A 132 -12.10 3.40 20.36
N GLN A 133 -12.69 2.64 19.42
CA GLN A 133 -11.97 1.54 18.77
C GLN A 133 -10.87 2.04 17.84
N VAL A 134 -11.06 3.18 17.18
CA VAL A 134 -10.01 3.83 16.36
C VAL A 134 -8.81 4.20 17.22
N ALA A 135 -9.02 4.78 18.41
CA ALA A 135 -7.95 5.14 19.34
C ALA A 135 -7.19 3.90 19.84
N VAL A 136 -7.90 2.82 20.18
CA VAL A 136 -7.29 1.54 20.59
C VAL A 136 -6.49 0.92 19.45
N ALA A 137 -7.06 0.84 18.24
CA ALA A 137 -6.39 0.31 17.06
C ALA A 137 -5.12 1.08 16.72
N ARG A 138 -5.16 2.42 16.83
CA ARG A 138 -3.98 3.28 16.64
C ARG A 138 -2.89 2.97 17.67
N ALA A 139 -3.24 2.90 18.95
CA ALA A 139 -2.28 2.61 20.01
C ALA A 139 -1.65 1.21 19.88
N VAL A 140 -2.41 0.20 19.44
CA VAL A 140 -1.85 -1.12 19.13
C VAL A 140 -0.92 -1.04 17.94
N ALA A 141 -1.36 -0.45 16.82
CA ALA A 141 -0.55 -0.32 15.61
C ALA A 141 0.80 0.36 15.90
N GLU A 142 0.80 1.47 16.65
CA GLU A 142 2.02 2.22 16.99
C GLU A 142 3.04 1.37 17.78
N ARG A 143 2.58 0.53 18.71
CA ARG A 143 3.46 -0.38 19.47
C ARG A 143 4.15 -1.43 18.61
N HIS A 144 3.50 -1.83 17.51
CA HIS A 144 4.01 -2.82 16.56
C HIS A 144 4.61 -2.18 15.30
N ARG A 145 5.05 -0.91 15.39
CA ARG A 145 5.64 -0.14 14.28
C ARG A 145 4.76 -0.09 13.03
N ALA A 146 3.45 -0.17 13.22
CA ALA A 146 2.44 -0.09 12.18
C ALA A 146 1.69 1.25 12.24
N ARG A 147 0.87 1.53 11.22
CA ARG A 147 0.05 2.74 11.11
C ARG A 147 -1.38 2.43 10.70
N LEU A 148 -2.34 2.96 11.46
CA LEU A 148 -3.75 2.94 11.11
C LEU A 148 -4.05 4.03 10.08
N SER A 149 -4.75 3.67 9.02
CA SER A 149 -5.29 4.60 8.01
C SER A 149 -6.29 5.61 8.60
N ARG A 150 -6.32 6.82 8.03
CA ARG A 150 -7.24 7.88 8.46
C ARG A 150 -8.70 7.57 8.20
N ASN A 151 -8.97 7.08 7.00
CA ASN A 151 -10.31 7.08 6.46
C ASN A 151 -10.92 5.71 6.59
N ALA A 152 -12.23 5.71 6.80
CA ALA A 152 -13.03 4.54 6.50
C ALA A 152 -12.88 4.22 5.01
N ARG A 153 -12.33 3.04 4.69
CA ARG A 153 -12.31 2.54 3.32
C ARG A 153 -13.73 2.22 2.84
N ARG A 154 -14.55 1.74 3.76
CA ARG A 154 -15.96 1.41 3.56
C ARG A 154 -16.72 1.63 4.85
N THR A 155 -17.92 2.19 4.76
CA THR A 155 -18.89 2.17 5.85
C THR A 155 -19.81 0.98 5.64
N THR A 156 -19.90 0.08 6.63
CA THR A 156 -20.65 -1.18 6.53
C THR A 156 -21.96 -1.16 7.33
N GLY A 157 -22.30 -0.02 7.93
CA GLY A 157 -23.54 0.21 8.67
C GLY A 157 -23.41 1.39 9.65
N PRO A 158 -24.44 1.68 10.46
CA PRO A 158 -24.38 2.76 11.45
C PRO A 158 -23.17 2.60 12.39
N GLY A 159 -22.23 3.54 12.32
CA GLY A 159 -21.02 3.57 13.15
C GLY A 159 -19.94 2.52 12.82
N ARG A 160 -20.20 1.58 11.91
CA ARG A 160 -19.26 0.52 11.50
C ARG A 160 -18.51 0.90 10.24
N HIS A 161 -17.19 0.76 10.29
CA HIS A 161 -16.34 1.10 9.16
C HIS A 161 -15.06 0.27 9.10
N GLU A 162 -14.58 0.05 7.88
CA GLU A 162 -13.34 -0.67 7.61
C GLU A 162 -12.15 0.30 7.60
N ARG A 163 -11.05 -0.07 8.25
CA ARG A 163 -9.77 0.65 8.16
C ARG A 163 -8.62 -0.34 8.00
N PHE A 164 -7.54 0.09 7.36
CA PHE A 164 -6.30 -0.67 7.29
C PHE A 164 -5.30 -0.26 8.36
N VAL A 165 -4.57 -1.23 8.88
CA VAL A 165 -3.28 -1.06 9.56
C VAL A 165 -2.18 -1.53 8.61
N THR A 166 -1.21 -0.68 8.31
CA THR A 166 -0.05 -0.99 7.46
C THR A 166 1.20 -1.14 8.32
N GLN A 167 1.94 -2.22 8.14
CA GLN A 167 3.23 -2.48 8.80
C GLN A 167 4.31 -2.68 7.73
N ARG A 168 5.47 -2.02 7.89
CA ARG A 168 6.63 -2.19 7.01
C ARG A 168 7.79 -2.78 7.78
N CYS A 169 8.40 -3.83 7.24
CA CYS A 169 9.56 -4.50 7.83
C CYS A 169 10.73 -4.45 6.85
N HIS A 170 11.72 -3.59 7.14
CA HIS A 170 12.92 -3.39 6.32
C HIS A 170 14.07 -4.25 6.83
N GLY A 171 14.94 -4.73 5.92
CA GLY A 171 16.19 -5.39 6.27
C GLY A 171 16.05 -6.72 7.01
N VAL A 172 14.86 -7.32 6.99
CA VAL A 172 14.57 -8.61 7.62
C VAL A 172 14.21 -9.65 6.57
N GLY A 173 14.35 -10.93 6.93
CA GLY A 173 13.85 -12.04 6.12
C GLY A 173 12.36 -12.33 6.36
N ARG A 174 11.74 -13.08 5.45
CA ARG A 174 10.32 -13.46 5.51
C ARG A 174 9.87 -14.05 6.86
N PRO A 175 10.62 -14.98 7.51
CA PRO A 175 10.20 -15.52 8.80
C PRO A 175 10.09 -14.47 9.90
N GLU A 176 11.00 -13.49 9.91
CA GLU A 176 11.01 -12.41 10.89
C GLU A 176 9.91 -11.38 10.60
N ALA A 177 9.70 -11.01 9.33
CA ALA A 177 8.56 -10.18 8.94
C ALA A 177 7.23 -10.84 9.37
N ARG A 178 7.09 -12.15 9.17
CA ARG A 178 5.91 -12.89 9.62
C ARG A 178 5.75 -12.89 11.14
N ALA A 179 6.84 -13.03 11.90
CA ALA A 179 6.77 -12.95 13.36
C ALA A 179 6.29 -11.57 13.84
N GLU A 180 6.73 -10.48 13.19
CA GLU A 180 6.26 -9.11 13.47
C GLU A 180 4.76 -8.93 13.14
N LEU A 181 4.28 -9.57 12.06
CA LEU A 181 2.85 -9.60 11.73
C LEU A 181 2.04 -10.39 12.77
N ASP A 182 2.48 -11.58 13.15
CA ASP A 182 1.80 -12.41 14.13
C ASP A 182 1.71 -11.70 15.49
N ALA A 183 2.76 -10.96 15.88
CA ALA A 183 2.76 -10.11 17.07
C ALA A 183 1.71 -8.97 16.98
N LEU A 184 1.62 -8.28 15.84
CA LEU A 184 0.60 -7.26 15.59
C LEU A 184 -0.81 -7.86 15.67
N LEU A 185 -1.06 -8.99 15.03
CA LEU A 185 -2.35 -9.68 15.05
C LEU A 185 -2.74 -10.11 16.47
N GLY A 186 -1.77 -10.63 17.24
CA GLY A 186 -1.96 -10.96 18.66
C GLY A 186 -2.35 -9.72 19.50
N GLY A 187 -1.70 -8.59 19.28
CA GLY A 187 -2.03 -7.32 19.93
C GLY A 187 -3.42 -6.81 19.60
N LEU A 188 -3.83 -6.90 18.33
CA LEU A 188 -5.17 -6.51 17.87
C LEU A 188 -6.26 -7.40 18.47
N ALA A 189 -6.04 -8.72 18.47
CA ALA A 189 -6.95 -9.69 19.06
C ALA A 189 -7.10 -9.51 20.58
N ALA A 190 -5.99 -9.29 21.30
CA ALA A 190 -6.01 -9.01 22.73
C ALA A 190 -6.77 -7.72 23.09
N ALA A 191 -6.80 -6.76 22.17
CA ALA A 191 -7.59 -5.53 22.28
C ALA A 191 -9.07 -5.70 21.88
N GLY A 192 -9.49 -6.90 21.46
CA GLY A 192 -10.85 -7.19 21.04
C GLY A 192 -11.23 -6.58 19.69
N LEU A 193 -10.25 -6.31 18.82
CA LEU A 193 -10.47 -5.73 17.49
C LEU A 193 -10.69 -6.84 16.45
N GLU A 194 -11.70 -6.65 15.60
CA GLU A 194 -12.06 -7.61 14.56
C GLU A 194 -11.21 -7.40 13.31
N VAL A 195 -10.44 -8.43 12.95
CA VAL A 195 -9.66 -8.50 11.70
C VAL A 195 -10.51 -9.19 10.63
N LEU A 196 -10.70 -8.51 9.50
CA LEU A 196 -11.47 -9.02 8.36
C LEU A 196 -10.59 -9.72 7.32
N GLU A 197 -9.38 -9.20 7.11
CA GLU A 197 -8.48 -9.64 6.05
C GLU A 197 -7.05 -9.25 6.39
N VAL A 198 -6.09 -10.05 5.94
CA VAL A 198 -4.65 -9.82 6.06
C VAL A 198 -4.01 -10.07 4.71
N GLU A 199 -3.27 -9.10 4.21
CA GLU A 199 -2.44 -9.22 3.01
C GLU A 199 -0.96 -9.08 3.42
N GLU A 200 -0.10 -9.91 2.82
CA GLU A 200 1.35 -9.91 3.00
C GLU A 200 1.97 -9.73 1.63
N GLU A 201 2.90 -8.79 1.48
CA GLU A 201 3.52 -8.44 0.21
C GLU A 201 5.00 -8.08 0.43
N PHE A 202 5.80 -8.18 -0.64
CA PHE A 202 7.20 -7.73 -0.63
C PHE A 202 7.39 -6.67 -1.71
N VAL A 203 7.64 -5.43 -1.30
CA VAL A 203 7.90 -4.32 -2.21
C VAL A 203 9.25 -4.53 -2.88
N VAL A 204 9.25 -4.62 -4.21
CA VAL A 204 10.45 -4.83 -5.03
C VAL A 204 10.78 -3.62 -5.93
N HIS A 205 9.87 -2.66 -5.99
CA HIS A 205 10.08 -1.38 -6.67
C HIS A 205 9.11 -0.34 -6.13
N ASP A 206 9.63 0.84 -5.80
CA ASP A 206 8.84 2.04 -5.51
C ASP A 206 9.56 3.28 -6.03
N ASP A 207 9.06 3.87 -7.11
CA ASP A 207 9.72 5.03 -7.74
C ASP A 207 9.49 6.36 -6.98
N ARG A 208 8.57 6.36 -6.00
CA ARG A 208 8.22 7.56 -5.23
C ARG A 208 7.71 7.25 -3.83
N PRO A 209 8.55 6.71 -2.93
CA PRO A 209 8.17 6.43 -1.54
C PRO A 209 7.73 7.70 -0.78
N ALA A 210 8.26 8.87 -1.17
CA ALA A 210 7.90 10.17 -0.60
C ALA A 210 6.42 10.56 -0.78
N VAL A 211 5.63 9.84 -1.58
CA VAL A 211 4.16 10.01 -1.62
C VAL A 211 3.52 9.69 -0.27
N ASP A 212 4.14 8.81 0.53
CA ASP A 212 3.72 8.48 1.89
C ASP A 212 4.37 9.38 2.95
N ALA A 213 5.20 10.35 2.55
CA ALA A 213 5.93 11.20 3.48
C ALA A 213 4.98 11.98 4.39
N GLY A 214 5.24 11.88 5.70
CA GLY A 214 4.40 12.42 6.76
C GLY A 214 3.41 11.42 7.33
N TRP A 215 3.04 10.35 6.61
CA TRP A 215 2.13 9.30 7.14
C TRP A 215 2.89 8.17 7.84
N LEU A 216 4.00 7.74 7.25
CA LEU A 216 4.97 6.84 7.85
C LEU A 216 6.21 7.67 8.19
N ASP A 217 6.41 8.02 9.46
CA ASP A 217 7.69 8.55 9.91
C ASP A 217 8.75 7.47 9.67
N GLU A 218 9.56 7.62 8.63
CA GLU A 218 10.82 6.92 8.44
C GLU A 218 11.79 7.39 9.53
N ARG A 219 11.60 6.90 10.76
CA ARG A 219 12.71 6.93 11.71
C ARG A 219 13.71 5.88 11.24
N ALA A 220 14.61 6.33 10.36
CA ALA A 220 15.89 5.70 10.11
C ALA A 220 16.45 5.18 11.43
N GLY A 221 16.92 3.94 11.41
CA GLY A 221 17.52 3.28 12.57
C GLY A 221 18.48 4.23 13.26
N ALA A 222 18.15 4.62 14.49
CA ALA A 222 19.14 5.16 15.38
C ALA A 222 20.05 3.99 15.72
N SER A 223 21.18 3.90 15.02
CA SER A 223 22.35 3.22 15.53
C SER A 223 22.61 3.74 16.94
N LEU A 224 22.56 2.84 17.91
CA LEU A 224 23.30 2.97 19.15
C LEU A 224 24.61 2.19 18.99
#